data_AF-A0A920UU63-F1
#
_entry.id   AF-A0A920UU63-F1
#
_cell.length_a   1.000
_cell.length_b   1.000
_cell.length_c   1.000
_cell.angle_alpha   90.00
_cell.angle_beta   90.00
_cell.angle_gamma   90.00
#
_symmetry.space_group_name_H-M   'P 1'
#
loop_
_entity.id
_entity.type
_entity.pdbx_description
1 polymer ?
#
loop_
_entity_poly.entity_id
_entity_poly.type
_entity_poly.pdbx_seq_one_letter_code
_entity_poly.pdbx_strand_id
1 'polypeptide(L)' 'MDAEDPLFILYTSGSTGKPKGVLHTTAGYLLGPSITHKYVFDYQMEILLVHCRVGWVPVTHILFMVL' A
#
# COMPACT_ATOMS: atom_id res chain seq x y z
N MET A 1 -3.30 19.36 0.11
CA MET A 1 -3.54 17.92 -0.02
C MET A 1 -4.40 17.54 1.16
N ASP A 2 -5.65 17.21 0.86
CA ASP A 2 -6.65 16.81 1.84
C ASP A 2 -6.54 15.31 2.10
N ALA A 3 -7.09 14.84 3.23
CA ALA A 3 -6.97 13.45 3.66
C ALA A 3 -7.59 12.47 2.65
N GLU A 4 -8.66 12.90 1.99
CA GLU A 4 -9.42 12.10 1.01
C GLU A 4 -9.00 12.36 -0.44
N ASP A 5 -7.93 13.14 -0.67
CA ASP A 5 -7.41 13.32 -2.02
C ASP A 5 -6.96 11.96 -2.59
N PRO A 6 -7.33 11.65 -3.84
CA PRO A 6 -6.99 10.38 -4.48
C PRO A 6 -5.48 10.26 -4.69
N LEU A 7 -4.89 9.16 -4.23
CA LEU A 7 -3.45 8.91 -4.32
C LEU A 7 -3.07 8.07 -5.54
N PHE A 8 -3.75 6.93 -5.75
CA PHE A 8 -3.58 6.08 -6.94
C PHE A 8 -4.76 5.11 -7.11
N ILE A 9 -4.85 4.50 -8.30
CA ILE A 9 -5.81 3.45 -8.62
C ILE A 9 -5.05 2.15 -8.90
N LEU A 10 -5.39 1.08 -8.19
CA LEU A 10 -4.86 -0.26 -8.45
C LEU A 10 -5.88 -1.11 -9.17
N TYR A 11 -5.52 -1.60 -10.35
CA TYR A 11 -6.36 -2.54 -11.09
C TYR A 11 -6.14 -3.96 -10.61
N THR A 12 -7.23 -4.62 -10.20
CA THR A 12 -7.21 -6.02 -9.75
C THR A 12 -8.06 -6.88 -10.70
N SER A 13 -7.68 -8.15 -10.85
CA SER A 13 -8.49 -9.12 -11.59
C SER A 13 -9.76 -9.43 -10.80
N GLY A 14 -10.86 -8.74 -11.10
CA GLY A 14 -12.14 -8.99 -10.45
C GLY A 14 -12.68 -10.39 -10.78
N SER A 15 -13.49 -10.97 -9.89
CA SER A 15 -14.12 -12.29 -10.05
C SER A 15 -15.04 -12.40 -11.28
N THR A 16 -15.49 -11.27 -11.83
CA THR A 16 -16.41 -11.18 -12.98
C THR A 16 -15.69 -10.91 -14.31
N GLY A 17 -14.36 -11.10 -14.37
CA GLY A 17 -13.55 -10.98 -15.60
C GLY A 17 -13.24 -9.55 -16.06
N LYS A 18 -13.92 -8.53 -15.52
CA LYS A 18 -13.57 -7.11 -15.75
C LYS A 18 -12.59 -6.64 -14.66
N PRO A 19 -11.47 -6.00 -15.03
CA PRO A 19 -10.55 -5.46 -14.04
C PRO A 19 -11.23 -4.36 -13.21
N LYS A 20 -11.12 -4.45 -11.88
CA LYS A 20 -11.69 -3.48 -10.94
C LYS A 20 -10.61 -2.51 -10.51
N GLY A 21 -10.83 -1.21 -10.71
CA GLY A 21 -9.96 -0.15 -10.19
C GLY A 21 -10.31 0.15 -8.73
N VAL A 22 -9.38 -0.15 -7.83
CA VAL A 22 -9.50 0.17 -6.41
C VAL A 22 -8.81 1.51 -6.18
N LEU A 23 -9.58 2.51 -5.75
CA LEU A 23 -9.07 3.84 -5.42
C LEU A 23 -8.56 3.86 -3.98
N HIS A 24 -7.35 4.38 -3.80
CA HIS A 24 -6.77 4.62 -2.48
C HIS A 24 -6.62 6.12 -2.25
N THR A 25 -7.10 6.61 -1.11
CA THR A 25 -6.96 8.02 -0.68
C THR A 25 -5.72 8.23 0.18
N THR A 26 -5.22 9.45 0.21
CA THR A 26 -3.91 9.80 0.77
C THR A 26 -3.77 9.40 2.24
N ALA A 27 -4.68 9.82 3.13
CA ALA A 27 -4.53 9.57 4.56
C ALA A 27 -4.78 8.10 4.93
N GLY A 28 -5.84 7.49 4.39
CA GLY A 28 -6.20 6.11 4.69
C GLY A 28 -5.12 5.12 4.23
N TYR A 29 -4.52 5.38 3.06
CA TYR A 29 -3.50 4.51 2.51
C TYR A 29 -2.11 4.72 3.12
N LEU A 30 -1.81 5.89 3.70
CA LEU A 30 -0.58 6.09 4.48
C LEU A 30 -0.69 5.43 5.86
N LEU A 31 -1.84 5.57 6.53
CA LEU A 31 -2.00 5.10 7.91
C LEU A 31 -2.00 3.57 8.02
N GLY A 32 -2.68 2.87 7.11
CA GLY A 32 -2.80 1.40 7.14
C GLY A 32 -1.45 0.69 7.16
N PRO A 33 -0.57 0.92 6.14
CA PRO A 33 0.77 0.36 6.08
C PRO A 33 1.67 0.77 7.25
N SER A 34 1.57 2.00 7.77
CA SER A 34 2.35 2.43 8.94
C SER A 34 1.99 1.66 10.21
N ILE A 35 0.70 1.38 10.42
CA ILE A 35 0.22 0.60 11.57
C ILE A 35 0.61 -0.87 11.41
N THR A 36 0.41 -1.48 10.25
CA THR A 36 0.78 -2.89 10.03
C THR A 36 2.29 -3.09 10.12
N HIS A 37 3.09 -2.13 9.65
CA HIS A 37 4.54 -2.16 9.86
C HIS A 37 4.93 -2.23 11.33
N LYS A 38 4.33 -1.37 12.14
CA LYS A 38 4.66 -1.29 13.57
C LYS A 38 4.21 -2.53 14.34
N TYR A 39 3.02 -3.04 14.05
CA TYR A 39 2.40 -4.07 14.91
C TYR A 39 2.45 -5.49 14.33
N VAL A 40 2.47 -5.67 13.01
CA VAL A 40 2.50 -6.99 12.37
C VAL A 40 3.93 -7.40 12.03
N PHE A 41 4.72 -6.47 11.52
CA PHE A 41 6.12 -6.73 11.17
C PHE A 41 7.12 -6.37 12.28
N ASP A 42 6.63 -5.90 13.43
CA ASP A 42 7.42 -5.44 14.59
C ASP A 42 8.66 -4.64 14.16
N TYR A 43 8.42 -3.65 13.27
CA TYR A 43 9.49 -2.92 12.64
C TYR A 43 10.27 -2.06 13.65
N GLN A 44 11.52 -2.41 13.92
CA GLN A 44 12.42 -1.70 14.85
C GLN A 44 13.65 -1.13 14.13
N MET A 45 13.52 -0.01 13.41
CA MET A 45 14.63 0.70 12.71
C MET A 45 15.59 -0.17 11.85
N GLU A 46 15.26 -1.43 11.57
CA GLU A 46 16.03 -2.35 10.73
C GLU A 46 15.56 -2.28 9.28
N ILE A 47 16.23 -2.95 8.35
CA ILE A 47 15.80 -2.94 6.94
C ILE A 47 14.81 -4.09 6.73
N LEU A 48 13.56 -3.79 6.41
CA LEU A 48 12.60 -4.82 5.99
C LEU A 48 12.87 -5.22 4.52
N LEU A 49 13.24 -6.49 4.28
CA LEU A 49 13.34 -7.04 2.93
C LEU A 49 12.05 -7.79 2.54
N VAL A 50 11.33 -7.25 1.56
CA VAL A 50 10.18 -7.92 0.94
C VAL A 50 10.46 -8.16 -0.54
N HIS A 51 10.39 -9.42 -0.98
CA HIS A 51 10.57 -9.79 -2.39
C HIS A 51 9.21 -9.81 -3.13
N CYS A 52 8.77 -8.64 -3.61
CA CYS A 52 7.52 -8.50 -4.37
C CYS A 52 7.71 -7.62 -5.61
N ARG A 53 6.89 -7.85 -6.65
CA ARG A 53 6.92 -7.04 -7.88
C ARG A 53 6.21 -5.71 -7.66
N VAL A 54 6.82 -4.62 -8.13
CA VAL A 54 6.21 -3.27 -8.17
C VAL A 54 4.88 -3.35 -8.93
N GLY A 55 3.79 -2.89 -8.30
CA GLY A 55 2.42 -2.99 -8.82
C GLY A 55 1.53 -4.06 -8.17
N TRP A 56 2.04 -4.78 -7.16
CA TRP A 56 1.22 -5.68 -6.32
C TRP A 56 1.00 -5.07 -4.93
N VAL A 57 -0.15 -5.37 -4.29
CA VAL A 57 -0.55 -4.77 -3.00
C VAL A 57 0.53 -4.83 -1.90
N PRO A 58 1.33 -5.89 -1.72
CA PRO A 58 2.38 -5.89 -0.69
C PRO A 58 3.46 -4.83 -0.89
N VAL A 59 3.69 -4.34 -2.11
CA VAL A 59 4.65 -3.24 -2.38
C VAL A 59 4.22 -1.93 -1.73
N THR A 60 2.95 -1.79 -1.36
CA THR A 60 2.42 -0.63 -0.61
C THR A 60 3.15 -0.45 0.73
N HIS A 61 3.75 -1.51 1.29
CA HIS A 61 4.52 -1.45 2.53
C HIS A 61 5.96 -0.97 2.29
N ILE A 62 6.51 -1.11 1.08
CA ILE A 62 7.92 -0.76 0.77
C ILE A 62 8.03 0.70 0.29
N LEU A 63 7.13 1.15 -0.59
CA LEU A 63 7.27 2.42 -1.32
C LEU A 63 7.28 3.66 -0.39
N PHE A 64 6.66 3.57 0.79
CA PHE A 64 6.61 4.67 1.76
C PHE A 64 7.82 4.79 2.68
N MET A 65 8.79 3.87 2.64
CA MET A 65 10.05 4.05 3.36
C MET A 65 11.16 4.68 2.50
N VAL A 66 10.99 4.74 1.17
CA VAL A 66 12.00 5.27 0.23
C VAL A 66 11.71 6.74 -0.14
N LEU A 67 10.58 7.29 0.31
CA LEU A 67 10.20 8.71 0.21
C LEU A 67 10.18 9.34 1.60
#